data_AF-A0A031WG32-F1
#
_entry.id   AF-A0A031WG32-F1
#
_cell.length_a   1.000
_cell.length_b   1.000
_cell.length_c   1.000
_cell.angle_alpha   90.00
_cell.angle_beta   90.00
_cell.angle_gamma   90.00
#
_symmetry.space_group_name_H-M   'P 1'
#
loop_
_entity.id
_entity.type
_entity.pdbx_description
1 polymer ?
#
loop_
_entity_poly.entity_id
_entity_poly.type
_entity_poly.pdbx_seq_one_letter_code
_entity_poly.pdbx_strand_id
1 'polypeptide(L)'
;MNKIAVSFLIIATTLLSTACMDYSISAVELVDSKESAVVKKDEDAKEETTSKMINSKKTTKIPIEIISKDEKIVKYLQIDEESSLKDKLRLILDTLSNEYFNGLDMEVEVKEKDNLVKINLIEPDKKSRVSWKDDYLNEQNIIYTINNIIKNVIQEEDNSIWIEEVEIYYNGKLIELR
;
A
#
# COMPACT_ATOMS: atom_id res chain seq x y z
N MET A 1 60.04 17.51 -13.60
CA MET A 1 59.63 17.12 -12.23
C MET A 1 58.53 16.09 -12.37
N ASN A 2 58.89 14.80 -12.34
CA ASN A 2 58.85 13.90 -11.19
C ASN A 2 57.45 13.58 -10.63
N LYS A 3 57.04 12.35 -10.97
CA LYS A 3 56.37 11.33 -10.14
C LYS A 3 54.84 11.34 -10.05
N ILE A 4 54.30 10.24 -10.57
CA ILE A 4 52.99 9.63 -10.32
C ILE A 4 52.78 9.39 -8.82
N ALA A 5 51.57 9.65 -8.33
CA ALA A 5 51.02 8.94 -7.18
C ALA A 5 49.52 8.71 -7.40
N VAL A 6 49.20 7.48 -7.80
CA VAL A 6 47.87 6.89 -7.74
C VAL A 6 47.54 6.65 -6.27
N SER A 7 46.36 7.06 -5.82
CA SER A 7 45.80 6.58 -4.55
C SER A 7 44.35 6.17 -4.79
N PHE A 8 44.15 4.86 -4.80
CA PHE A 8 42.86 4.18 -4.68
C PHE A 8 42.32 4.42 -3.27
N LEU A 9 41.11 4.97 -3.15
CA LEU A 9 40.37 4.94 -1.89
C LEU A 9 39.26 3.90 -2.01
N ILE A 10 39.46 2.83 -1.23
CA ILE A 10 38.68 1.60 -1.21
C ILE A 10 37.30 1.88 -0.60
N ILE A 11 36.26 1.46 -1.31
CA ILE A 11 34.87 1.45 -0.85
C ILE A 11 34.75 0.40 0.26
N ALA A 12 34.39 0.83 1.47
CA ALA A 12 34.01 -0.07 2.55
C ALA A 12 32.47 -0.11 2.63
N THR A 13 31.87 -1.10 1.97
CA THR A 13 30.48 -1.47 2.19
C THR A 13 30.38 -2.24 3.51
N THR A 14 29.77 -1.65 4.54
CA THR A 14 29.40 -2.39 5.75
C THR A 14 28.11 -3.15 5.49
N LEU A 15 28.21 -4.48 5.38
CA LEU A 15 27.08 -5.41 5.48
C LEU A 15 26.59 -5.40 6.93
N LEU A 16 25.41 -4.82 7.18
CA LEU A 16 24.69 -5.04 8.42
C LEU A 16 23.84 -6.29 8.27
N SER A 17 24.24 -7.35 8.98
CA SER A 17 23.48 -8.58 9.11
C SER A 17 22.15 -8.31 9.84
N THR A 18 21.03 -8.58 9.20
CA THR A 18 19.72 -8.65 9.84
C THR A 18 19.64 -9.94 10.66
N ALA A 19 19.47 -9.80 11.98
CA ALA A 19 19.13 -10.92 12.84
C ALA A 19 17.63 -11.23 12.68
N CYS A 20 17.30 -12.44 12.24
CA CYS A 20 15.93 -12.95 12.24
C CYS A 20 15.49 -13.16 13.70
N MET A 21 14.51 -12.37 14.16
CA MET A 21 13.82 -12.62 15.42
C MET A 21 12.50 -13.32 15.08
N ASP A 22 12.41 -14.61 15.41
CA ASP A 22 11.18 -15.40 15.33
C ASP A 22 10.18 -14.89 16.37
N TYR A 23 9.15 -14.16 15.91
CA TYR A 23 7.97 -13.92 16.73
C TYR A 23 6.90 -14.96 16.36
N SER A 24 6.56 -15.77 17.35
CA SER A 24 5.49 -16.76 17.30
C SER A 24 4.14 -16.05 17.15
N ILE A 25 3.41 -16.41 16.09
CA ILE A 25 2.07 -15.88 15.79
C ILE A 25 1.07 -16.54 16.76
N SER A 26 0.49 -15.75 17.66
CA SER A 26 -0.69 -16.14 18.42
C SER A 26 -1.97 -15.71 17.69
N ALA A 27 -2.80 -16.72 17.40
CA ALA A 27 -4.25 -16.69 17.16
C ALA A 27 -4.77 -15.71 16.09
N VAL A 28 -4.96 -16.24 14.89
CA VAL A 28 -5.86 -15.67 13.88
C VAL A 28 -7.31 -15.94 14.33
N GLU A 29 -8.07 -14.90 14.68
CA GLU A 29 -9.53 -14.98 14.63
C GLU A 29 -9.95 -14.94 13.15
N LEU A 30 -10.22 -16.12 12.60
CA LEU A 30 -10.86 -16.28 11.31
C LEU A 30 -12.38 -16.11 11.52
N VAL A 31 -12.94 -14.97 11.11
CA VAL A 31 -14.39 -14.84 10.93
C VAL A 31 -14.76 -15.51 9.61
N ASP A 32 -15.04 -16.81 9.70
CA ASP A 32 -15.53 -17.65 8.61
C ASP A 32 -17.00 -17.30 8.35
N SER A 33 -17.28 -16.57 7.26
CA SER A 33 -18.64 -16.35 6.78
C SER A 33 -19.14 -17.62 6.10
N LYS A 34 -19.67 -18.56 6.89
CA LYS A 34 -20.40 -19.71 6.33
C LYS A 34 -21.80 -19.30 5.94
N GLU A 35 -21.99 -19.24 4.63
CA GLU A 35 -23.26 -19.45 3.97
C GLU A 35 -23.89 -20.77 4.49
N SER A 36 -25.12 -20.66 4.95
CA SER A 36 -25.89 -21.76 5.53
C SER A 36 -26.31 -22.75 4.45
N ALA A 37 -25.78 -23.98 4.51
CA ALA A 37 -26.35 -25.12 3.82
C ALA A 37 -26.29 -26.35 4.73
N VAL A 38 -27.45 -26.67 5.32
CA VAL A 38 -27.69 -27.92 6.04
C VAL A 38 -27.82 -29.04 5.01
N VAL A 39 -26.88 -29.99 4.98
CA VAL A 39 -27.12 -31.31 4.38
C VAL A 39 -26.54 -32.40 5.28
N LYS A 40 -27.38 -33.44 5.47
CA LYS A 40 -27.24 -34.56 6.38
C LYS A 40 -26.07 -35.48 5.98
N LYS A 41 -25.47 -36.11 6.99
CA LYS A 41 -24.55 -37.25 6.89
C LYS A 41 -25.18 -38.39 6.09
N ASP A 42 -24.38 -39.04 5.24
CA ASP A 42 -24.22 -40.50 5.18
C ASP A 42 -22.95 -40.88 4.37
N GLU A 43 -22.58 -42.15 4.52
CA GLU A 43 -21.24 -42.78 4.47
C GLU A 43 -20.53 -42.93 3.12
N ASP A 44 -19.20 -43.10 3.24
CA ASP A 44 -18.23 -43.84 2.41
C ASP A 44 -18.49 -44.08 0.91
N ALA A 45 -17.66 -43.44 0.08
CA ALA A 45 -17.21 -44.02 -1.19
C ALA A 45 -15.79 -43.50 -1.53
N LYS A 46 -14.86 -44.43 -1.77
CA LYS A 46 -13.55 -44.14 -2.36
C LYS A 46 -13.74 -43.59 -3.77
N GLU A 47 -13.13 -42.46 -4.06
CA GLU A 47 -12.84 -42.06 -5.45
C GLU A 47 -11.52 -41.27 -5.49
N GLU A 48 -10.55 -41.81 -6.24
CA GLU A 48 -9.39 -41.06 -6.71
C GLU A 48 -9.90 -39.89 -7.55
N THR A 49 -9.81 -38.68 -7.01
CA THR A 49 -9.90 -37.47 -7.82
C THR A 49 -8.63 -36.70 -7.62
N THR A 50 -7.77 -36.81 -8.63
CA THR A 50 -6.78 -35.83 -9.04
C THR A 50 -7.06 -34.47 -8.42
N SER A 51 -6.28 -34.13 -7.40
CA SER A 51 -6.24 -32.80 -6.83
C SER A 51 -5.83 -31.85 -7.95
N LYS A 52 -6.84 -31.24 -8.58
CA LYS A 52 -6.67 -30.07 -9.43
C LYS A 52 -5.79 -29.13 -8.64
N MET A 53 -4.61 -28.88 -9.18
CA MET A 53 -3.66 -27.88 -8.73
C MET A 53 -4.43 -26.57 -8.58
N ILE A 54 -4.81 -26.25 -7.35
CA ILE A 54 -5.33 -24.93 -7.00
C ILE A 54 -4.10 -24.05 -7.15
N ASN A 55 -4.03 -23.28 -8.24
CA ASN A 55 -3.04 -22.22 -8.36
C ASN A 55 -3.29 -21.27 -7.17
N SER A 56 -2.52 -21.45 -6.10
CA SER A 56 -2.50 -20.50 -5.00
C SER A 56 -1.98 -19.20 -5.59
N LYS A 57 -2.87 -18.22 -5.75
CA LYS A 57 -2.53 -16.91 -6.30
C LYS A 57 -1.36 -16.35 -5.49
N LYS A 58 -0.26 -16.00 -6.16
CA LYS A 58 0.94 -15.55 -5.48
C LYS A 58 0.72 -14.12 -4.99
N THR A 59 0.93 -13.89 -3.70
CA THR A 59 0.73 -12.57 -3.07
C THR A 59 2.02 -12.09 -2.44
N THR A 60 2.30 -10.79 -2.57
CA THR A 60 3.33 -10.08 -1.81
C THR A 60 2.70 -9.28 -0.68
N LYS A 61 3.51 -8.92 0.32
CA LYS A 61 3.10 -8.03 1.42
C LYS A 61 3.75 -6.67 1.22
N ILE A 62 2.95 -5.63 1.03
CA ILE A 62 3.43 -4.25 0.90
C ILE A 62 3.14 -3.50 2.20
N PRO A 63 4.10 -2.76 2.78
CA PRO A 63 3.85 -1.96 3.98
C PRO A 63 2.96 -0.75 3.65
N ILE A 64 2.06 -0.42 4.55
CA ILE A 64 1.37 0.87 4.60
C ILE A 64 1.67 1.51 5.93
N GLU A 65 2.21 2.72 5.86
CA GLU A 65 2.46 3.56 7.00
C GLU A 65 1.25 4.45 7.26
N ILE A 66 0.67 4.27 8.44
CA ILE A 66 -0.31 5.19 9.00
C ILE A 66 0.45 6.05 9.99
N ILE A 67 0.79 7.25 9.55
CA ILE A 67 1.34 8.26 10.44
C ILE A 67 0.11 8.89 11.14
N SER A 68 0.16 9.03 12.47
CA SER A 68 -0.68 9.96 13.25
C SER A 68 0.21 11.03 13.91
N LYS A 69 -0.36 12.01 14.62
CA LYS A 69 0.45 13.08 15.26
C LYS A 69 1.49 12.53 16.24
N ASP A 70 1.20 11.42 16.91
CA ASP A 70 2.01 10.92 18.03
C ASP A 70 2.62 9.54 17.76
N GLU A 71 2.12 8.80 16.76
CA GLU A 71 2.51 7.41 16.52
C GLU A 71 2.59 7.08 15.02
N LYS A 72 3.58 6.25 14.66
CA LYS A 72 3.70 5.62 13.34
C LYS A 72 3.28 4.16 13.48
N ILE A 73 2.21 3.78 12.78
CA ILE A 73 1.73 2.40 12.71
C ILE A 73 2.03 1.86 11.32
N VAL A 74 2.67 0.70 11.22
CA VAL A 74 2.91 0.02 9.94
C VAL A 74 1.97 -1.19 9.84
N LYS A 75 1.13 -1.21 8.82
CA LYS A 75 0.29 -2.35 8.44
C LYS A 75 0.86 -3.00 7.18
N TYR A 76 0.53 -4.27 6.93
CA TYR A 76 0.95 -4.97 5.72
C TYR A 76 -0.26 -5.40 4.91
N LEU A 77 -0.35 -4.91 3.67
CA LEU A 77 -1.37 -5.32 2.72
C LEU A 77 -0.91 -6.52 1.91
N GLN A 78 -1.77 -7.53 1.80
CA GLN A 78 -1.55 -8.62 0.87
C GLN A 78 -2.04 -8.22 -0.52
N ILE A 79 -1.11 -8.19 -1.47
CA ILE A 79 -1.36 -7.78 -2.83
C ILE A 79 -1.02 -8.94 -3.76
N ASP A 80 -1.94 -9.22 -4.67
CA ASP A 80 -1.71 -10.15 -5.76
C ASP A 80 -0.56 -9.67 -6.66
N GLU A 81 0.48 -10.49 -6.82
CA GLU A 81 1.65 -10.12 -7.60
C GLU A 81 1.31 -9.88 -9.07
N GLU A 82 0.32 -10.61 -9.60
CA GLU A 82 -0.12 -10.56 -10.99
C GLU A 82 -1.09 -9.39 -11.27
N SER A 83 -1.54 -8.67 -10.24
CA SER A 83 -2.44 -7.54 -10.42
C SER A 83 -1.75 -6.34 -11.10
N SER A 84 -2.54 -5.54 -11.82
CA SER A 84 -2.04 -4.36 -12.51
C SER A 84 -1.56 -3.30 -11.50
N LEU A 85 -0.62 -2.44 -11.90
CA LEU A 85 -0.17 -1.32 -11.06
C LEU A 85 -1.35 -0.47 -10.56
N LYS A 86 -2.33 -0.21 -11.43
CA LYS A 86 -3.53 0.54 -11.08
C LYS A 86 -4.34 -0.14 -9.97
N ASP A 87 -4.48 -1.47 -10.02
CA ASP A 87 -5.24 -2.21 -9.01
C ASP A 87 -4.50 -2.28 -7.67
N LYS A 88 -3.17 -2.42 -7.71
CA LYS A 88 -2.31 -2.33 -6.52
C LYS A 88 -2.47 -0.98 -5.84
N LEU A 89 -2.41 0.10 -6.62
CA LEU A 89 -2.56 1.47 -6.13
C LEU A 89 -3.97 1.75 -5.59
N ARG A 90 -5.01 1.24 -6.25
CA ARG A 90 -6.37 1.32 -5.72
C ARG A 90 -6.47 0.68 -4.34
N LEU A 91 -5.93 -0.52 -4.15
CA LEU A 91 -5.98 -1.18 -2.85
C LEU A 91 -5.27 -0.37 -1.76
N ILE A 92 -4.11 0.23 -2.10
CA ILE A 92 -3.36 1.10 -1.18
C ILE A 92 -4.22 2.31 -0.80
N LEU A 93 -4.79 3.01 -1.78
CA LEU A 93 -5.59 4.21 -1.56
C LEU A 93 -6.90 3.90 -0.82
N ASP A 94 -7.59 2.82 -1.16
CA ASP A 94 -8.80 2.37 -0.46
C ASP A 94 -8.49 2.05 1.00
N THR A 95 -7.33 1.44 1.27
CA THR A 95 -6.90 1.18 2.64
C THR A 95 -6.65 2.49 3.39
N LEU A 96 -5.90 3.43 2.82
CA LEU A 96 -5.67 4.73 3.42
C LEU A 96 -6.97 5.51 3.64
N SER A 97 -7.88 5.48 2.66
CA SER A 97 -9.19 6.11 2.73
C SER A 97 -9.94 5.64 3.97
N ASN A 98 -10.11 4.33 4.11
CA ASN A 98 -10.89 3.74 5.19
C ASN A 98 -10.23 3.85 6.56
N GLU A 99 -8.91 3.68 6.62
CA GLU A 99 -8.17 3.61 7.88
C GLU A 99 -7.73 4.97 8.41
N TYR A 100 -7.63 5.99 7.55
CA TYR A 100 -7.05 7.29 7.91
C TYR A 100 -7.91 8.50 7.51
N PHE A 101 -8.54 8.43 6.34
CA PHE A 101 -9.30 9.54 5.78
C PHE A 101 -10.81 9.41 5.99
N ASN A 102 -11.26 8.62 6.98
CA ASN A 102 -12.67 8.41 7.30
C ASN A 102 -13.53 8.00 6.08
N GLY A 103 -12.97 7.21 5.16
CA GLY A 103 -13.66 6.73 3.96
C GLY A 103 -13.84 7.79 2.87
N LEU A 104 -13.04 8.86 2.87
CA LEU A 104 -13.04 9.84 1.79
C LEU A 104 -12.48 9.25 0.49
N ASP A 105 -13.24 9.39 -0.60
CA ASP A 105 -12.90 8.78 -1.88
C ASP A 105 -11.66 9.40 -2.54
N MET A 106 -10.90 8.53 -3.21
CA MET A 106 -9.74 8.87 -4.02
C MET A 106 -9.80 8.11 -5.34
N GLU A 107 -9.54 8.79 -6.45
CA GLU A 107 -9.41 8.15 -7.76
C GLU A 107 -7.97 8.17 -8.23
N VAL A 108 -7.53 7.08 -8.86
CA VAL A 108 -6.16 6.94 -9.39
C VAL A 108 -6.14 6.73 -10.90
N GLU A 109 -5.29 7.50 -11.57
CA GLU A 109 -4.90 7.35 -12.96
C GLU A 109 -3.39 7.09 -13.05
N VAL A 110 -3.01 6.08 -13.83
CA VAL A 110 -1.60 5.72 -14.06
C VAL A 110 -1.25 6.04 -15.50
N LYS A 111 -0.26 6.91 -15.71
CA LYS A 111 0.28 7.21 -17.03
C LYS A 111 1.51 6.35 -17.28
N GLU A 112 1.31 5.26 -18.01
CA GLU A 112 2.30 4.19 -18.21
C GLU A 112 3.63 4.65 -18.84
N LYS A 113 3.63 5.72 -19.64
CA LYS A 113 4.86 6.19 -20.30
C LYS A 113 5.83 6.91 -19.37
N ASP A 114 5.32 7.49 -18.28
CA ASP A 114 6.08 8.41 -17.42
C ASP A 114 6.14 7.92 -15.97
N ASN A 115 5.62 6.71 -15.68
CA ASN A 115 5.39 6.20 -14.31
C ASN A 115 4.76 7.25 -13.38
N LEU A 116 3.95 8.14 -13.97
CA LEU A 116 3.31 9.26 -13.31
C LEU A 116 1.94 8.79 -12.83
N VAL A 117 1.71 8.93 -11.53
CA VAL A 117 0.45 8.60 -10.88
C VAL A 117 -0.27 9.90 -10.55
N LYS A 118 -1.50 10.04 -11.04
CA LYS A 118 -2.40 11.13 -10.66
C LYS A 118 -3.44 10.62 -9.68
N ILE A 119 -3.59 11.31 -8.57
CA ILE A 119 -4.59 10.99 -7.54
C ILE A 119 -5.55 12.15 -7.42
N ASN A 120 -6.83 11.93 -7.67
CA ASN A 120 -7.88 12.92 -7.48
C ASN A 120 -8.57 12.66 -6.13
N LEU A 121 -8.54 13.66 -5.25
CA LEU A 121 -9.27 13.66 -3.99
C LEU A 121 -10.72 14.11 -4.27
N ILE A 122 -11.68 13.24 -4.01
CA ILE A 122 -13.09 13.46 -4.37
C ILE A 122 -13.84 14.00 -3.16
N GLU A 123 -14.26 15.26 -3.23
CA GLU A 123 -15.08 15.85 -2.17
C GLU A 123 -16.42 15.12 -2.08
N PRO A 124 -16.83 14.65 -0.90
CA PRO A 124 -18.12 14.01 -0.72
C PRO A 124 -19.27 15.01 -0.90
N ASP A 125 -20.50 14.51 -0.98
CA ASP A 125 -21.66 15.37 -1.05
C ASP A 125 -21.79 16.29 0.18
N LYS A 126 -22.56 17.37 0.05
CA LYS A 126 -22.71 18.39 1.09
C LYS A 126 -23.33 17.89 2.41
N LYS A 127 -23.78 16.63 2.48
CA LYS A 127 -24.38 16.06 3.70
C LYS A 127 -23.38 15.23 4.50
N SER A 128 -22.18 14.99 3.98
CA SER A 128 -21.11 14.31 4.72
C SER A 128 -20.67 15.12 5.94
N ARG A 129 -20.28 14.41 7.00
CA ARG A 129 -19.67 15.00 8.20
C ARG A 129 -18.18 15.24 8.06
N VAL A 130 -17.57 14.65 7.03
CA VAL A 130 -16.13 14.69 6.77
C VAL A 130 -15.92 15.28 5.38
N SER A 131 -14.91 16.11 5.24
CA SER A 131 -14.54 16.85 4.04
C SER A 131 -13.04 16.78 3.80
N TRP A 132 -12.62 16.57 2.55
CA TRP A 132 -11.21 16.72 2.20
C TRP A 132 -10.74 18.13 2.53
N LYS A 133 -11.49 19.14 2.08
CA LYS A 133 -11.15 20.55 2.27
C LYS A 133 -11.01 20.95 3.72
N ASP A 134 -12.02 20.67 4.53
CA ASP A 134 -12.12 21.25 5.86
C ASP A 134 -11.33 20.43 6.89
N ASP A 135 -11.25 19.10 6.75
CA ASP A 135 -10.60 18.23 7.74
C ASP A 135 -9.14 17.91 7.40
N TYR A 136 -8.79 17.74 6.12
CA TYR A 136 -7.49 17.17 5.72
C TYR A 136 -6.61 18.09 4.86
N LEU A 137 -7.21 19.00 4.09
CA LEU A 137 -6.51 19.95 3.21
C LEU A 137 -6.53 21.39 3.76
N ASN A 138 -6.85 21.56 5.04
CA ASN A 138 -6.72 22.84 5.73
C ASN A 138 -5.24 23.17 5.99
N GLU A 139 -4.98 24.42 6.42
CA GLU A 139 -3.62 24.95 6.64
C GLU A 139 -2.77 24.10 7.61
N GLN A 140 -3.40 23.41 8.56
CA GLN A 140 -2.69 22.63 9.58
C GLN A 140 -2.34 21.22 9.08
N ASN A 141 -3.17 20.64 8.23
CA ASN A 141 -3.12 19.21 7.90
C ASN A 141 -2.64 18.92 6.48
N ILE A 142 -2.68 19.90 5.55
CA ILE A 142 -2.44 19.65 4.11
C ILE A 142 -1.09 18.98 3.83
N ILE A 143 0.01 19.49 4.40
CA ILE A 143 1.36 18.93 4.19
C ILE A 143 1.39 17.48 4.65
N TYR A 144 0.80 17.22 5.80
CA TYR A 144 0.77 15.90 6.39
C TYR A 144 -0.04 14.91 5.54
N THR A 145 -1.26 15.30 5.16
CA THR A 145 -2.15 14.52 4.31
C THR A 145 -1.48 14.12 3.01
N ILE A 146 -0.88 15.10 2.31
CA ILE A 146 -0.25 14.87 1.01
C ILE A 146 1.00 13.99 1.15
N ASN A 147 1.86 14.26 2.13
CA ASN A 147 3.05 13.44 2.37
C ASN A 147 2.69 11.99 2.71
N ASN A 148 1.62 11.77 3.50
CA ASN A 148 1.20 10.43 3.88
C ASN A 148 0.71 9.63 2.66
N ILE A 149 -0.05 10.27 1.75
CA ILE A 149 -0.48 9.62 0.50
C ILE A 149 0.74 9.31 -0.38
N ILE A 150 1.60 10.30 -0.64
CA ILE A 150 2.76 10.14 -1.54
C ILE A 150 3.68 9.03 -1.04
N LYS A 151 4.02 9.02 0.26
CA LYS A 151 4.93 8.02 0.83
C LYS A 151 4.42 6.60 0.63
N ASN A 152 3.13 6.38 0.88
CA ASN A 152 2.50 5.08 0.71
C ASN A 152 2.28 4.68 -0.75
N VAL A 153 2.28 5.63 -1.68
CA VAL A 153 2.16 5.35 -3.12
C VAL A 153 3.52 5.03 -3.71
N ILE A 154 4.54 5.84 -3.44
CA ILE A 154 5.90 5.65 -3.97
C ILE A 154 6.58 4.42 -3.36
N GLN A 155 6.28 4.09 -2.09
CA GLN A 155 6.83 2.90 -1.41
C GLN A 155 8.37 2.88 -1.41
N GLU A 156 9.02 3.97 -0.96
CA GLU A 156 10.50 4.13 -1.04
C GLU A 156 11.32 2.97 -0.43
N GLU A 157 10.75 2.25 0.54
CA GLU A 157 11.40 1.11 1.21
C GLU A 157 11.07 -0.26 0.55
N ASP A 158 10.13 -0.31 -0.40
CA ASP A 158 9.65 -1.53 -1.06
C ASP A 158 9.59 -1.36 -2.60
N ASN A 159 10.53 -2.00 -3.29
CA ASN A 159 10.67 -1.91 -4.75
C ASN A 159 9.64 -2.75 -5.54
N SER A 160 8.58 -3.28 -4.90
CA SER A 160 7.53 -4.05 -5.60
C SER A 160 6.66 -3.19 -6.52
N ILE A 161 6.68 -1.87 -6.33
CA ILE A 161 6.00 -0.87 -7.17
C ILE A 161 7.02 0.21 -7.55
N TRP A 162 7.14 0.53 -8.83
CA TRP A 162 8.01 1.61 -9.31
C TRP A 162 7.16 2.78 -9.82
N ILE A 163 7.25 3.92 -9.13
CA ILE A 163 6.54 5.17 -9.45
C ILE A 163 7.55 6.30 -9.40
N GLU A 164 7.62 7.10 -10.47
CA GLU A 164 8.57 8.20 -10.57
C GLU A 164 8.04 9.48 -9.94
N GLU A 165 6.75 9.75 -10.17
CA GLU A 165 6.12 10.99 -9.74
C GLU A 165 4.66 10.75 -9.35
N VAL A 166 4.22 11.46 -8.32
CA VAL A 166 2.84 11.46 -7.84
C VAL A 166 2.32 12.88 -7.83
N GLU A 167 1.24 13.12 -8.57
CA GLU A 167 0.52 14.39 -8.56
C GLU A 167 -0.83 14.22 -7.85
N ILE A 168 -1.10 15.05 -6.84
CA ILE A 168 -2.38 15.04 -6.12
C ILE A 168 -3.23 16.23 -6.53
N TYR A 169 -4.47 15.97 -6.90
CA TYR A 169 -5.45 16.95 -7.36
C TYR A 169 -6.65 17.02 -6.42
N TYR A 170 -7.18 18.22 -6.25
CA TYR A 170 -8.46 18.44 -5.57
C TYR A 170 -9.29 19.45 -6.38
N ASN A 171 -10.55 19.10 -6.67
CA ASN A 171 -11.43 19.89 -7.55
C ASN A 171 -10.76 20.28 -8.89
N GLY A 172 -10.04 19.33 -9.49
CA GLY A 172 -9.34 19.50 -10.77
C GLY A 172 -8.11 20.41 -10.73
N LYS A 173 -7.65 20.82 -9.55
CA LYS A 173 -6.43 21.63 -9.38
C LYS A 173 -5.34 20.82 -8.70
N LEU A 174 -4.12 20.91 -9.24
CA LEU A 174 -2.93 20.35 -8.61
C LEU A 174 -2.73 21.02 -7.25
N ILE A 175 -2.47 20.20 -6.22
CA ILE A 175 -2.09 20.68 -4.90
C ILE A 175 -0.57 20.89 -4.90
N GLU A 176 -0.16 22.15 -4.86
CA GLU A 176 1.24 22.53 -4.71
C GLU A 176 1.54 22.79 -3.23
N LEU A 177 2.40 21.96 -2.63
CA LEU A 177 2.95 22.23 -1.30
C LEU A 177 4.02 23.32 -1.42
N ARG A 178 3.91 24.37 -0.61
CA ARG A 178 4.88 25.47 -0.54
C ARG A 178 5.74 25.38 0.72
#